data_AF-A0A3P6SXE9-F1
#
_entry.id   AF-A0A3P6SXE9-F1
#
_cell.length_a   1.000
_cell.length_b   1.000
_cell.length_c   1.000
_cell.angle_alpha   90.00
_cell.angle_beta   90.00
_cell.angle_gamma   90.00
#
_symmetry.space_group_name_H-M   'P 1'
#
loop_
_entity.id
_entity.type
_entity.pdbx_description
1 polymer ?
#
loop_
_entity_poly.entity_id
_entity_poly.type
_entity_poly.pdbx_seq_one_letter_code
_entity_poly.pdbx_strand_id
1 'polypeptide(L)'
;MKVKELKIKEQVKLISDVSGTIHFPTTDGDCSDAYIEIRDVGLISKCQHPACARENSQRKTFRICGNTPFPPYISNTMAVQITTSAIISDTDGARFTMSYHLLDGCNRTIITQDVPSGRFTSPNFPNPYDHNSTCTTKVEAPAHKRILIVFR
;
A
#
# COMPACT_ATOMS: atom_id res chain seq x y z
N MET A 1 -17.29 17.40 -11.15
CA MET A 1 -16.30 16.78 -10.24
C MET A 1 -17.00 15.65 -9.48
N LYS A 2 -16.50 14.41 -9.55
CA LYS A 2 -16.98 13.31 -8.70
C LYS A 2 -15.87 12.91 -7.74
N VAL A 3 -16.21 12.84 -6.46
CA VAL A 3 -15.31 12.36 -5.40
C VAL A 3 -15.81 11.00 -4.93
N LYS A 4 -14.90 10.04 -4.83
CA LYS A 4 -15.16 8.73 -4.20
C LYS A 4 -14.16 8.50 -3.09
N GLU A 5 -14.63 7.87 -2.02
CA GLU A 5 -13.82 7.53 -0.86
C GLU A 5 -13.99 6.04 -0.56
N LEU A 6 -12.87 5.35 -0.36
CA LEU A 6 -12.81 3.97 0.07
C LEU A 6 -11.94 3.89 1.33
N LYS A 7 -12.42 3.20 2.36
CA LYS A 7 -11.68 2.97 3.60
C LYS A 7 -11.44 1.48 3.79
N ILE A 8 -10.18 1.11 3.91
CA ILE A 8 -9.74 -0.25 4.27
C ILE A 8 -9.34 -0.20 5.74
N LYS A 9 -9.91 -1.07 6.58
CA LYS A 9 -9.73 -1.06 8.05
C LYS A 9 -8.77 -2.14 8.55
N GLU A 10 -7.81 -2.51 7.70
CA GLU A 10 -6.74 -3.45 8.05
C GLU A 10 -5.39 -2.92 7.58
N GLN A 11 -4.30 -3.50 8.09
CA GLN A 11 -2.97 -3.16 7.61
C GLN A 11 -2.68 -3.86 6.28
N VAL A 12 -2.33 -3.07 5.27
CA VAL A 12 -2.27 -3.55 3.88
C VAL A 12 -1.00 -3.12 3.16
N LYS A 13 -0.56 -3.97 2.24
CA LYS A 13 0.31 -3.61 1.13
C LYS A 13 -0.58 -3.43 -0.10
N LEU A 14 -0.63 -2.22 -0.62
CA LEU A 14 -1.26 -1.90 -1.90
C LEU A 14 -0.23 -2.05 -3.01
N ILE A 15 -0.62 -2.71 -4.09
CA ILE A 15 0.23 -2.97 -5.25
C ILE A 15 -0.57 -2.60 -6.50
N SER A 16 0.07 -1.97 -7.47
CA SER A 16 -0.52 -1.81 -8.80
C SER A 16 -0.47 -3.14 -9.53
N ASP A 17 -1.58 -3.57 -10.12
CA ASP A 17 -1.50 -4.68 -11.06
C ASP A 17 -0.63 -4.23 -12.24
N VAL A 18 0.29 -5.11 -12.67
CA VAL A 18 1.30 -4.86 -13.71
C VAL A 18 0.66 -4.50 -15.07
N SER A 19 -0.65 -4.67 -15.21
CA SER A 19 -1.47 -4.33 -16.38
C SER A 19 -2.34 -3.06 -16.21
N GLY A 20 -2.40 -2.47 -15.02
CA GLY A 20 -3.30 -1.36 -14.70
C GLY A 20 -2.56 -0.04 -14.56
N THR A 21 -2.32 0.67 -15.67
CA THR A 21 -1.94 2.09 -15.60
C THR A 21 -3.09 2.88 -14.97
N ILE A 22 -2.79 3.56 -13.86
CA ILE A 22 -3.66 4.57 -13.31
C ILE A 22 -3.83 5.67 -14.36
N HIS A 23 -5.05 6.13 -14.58
CA HIS A 23 -5.37 7.22 -15.49
C HIS A 23 -6.24 8.24 -14.78
N PHE A 24 -5.66 9.39 -14.44
CA PHE A 24 -6.36 10.56 -13.91
C PHE A 24 -6.01 11.77 -14.78
N PRO A 25 -6.85 12.14 -15.76
CA PRO A 25 -6.55 13.26 -16.64
C PRO A 25 -6.52 14.56 -15.84
N THR A 26 -5.37 15.22 -15.86
CA THR A 26 -5.08 16.44 -15.09
C THR A 26 -4.69 17.56 -16.05
N THR A 27 -5.20 18.74 -15.79
CA THR A 27 -4.93 19.98 -16.53
C THR A 27 -3.82 20.76 -15.83
N ASP A 28 -3.80 20.69 -14.49
CA ASP A 28 -2.77 21.27 -13.64
C ASP A 28 -1.70 20.20 -13.36
N GLY A 29 -0.44 20.44 -13.70
CA GLY A 29 0.66 19.49 -13.44
C GLY A 29 0.85 19.09 -11.97
N ASP A 30 0.17 19.76 -11.03
CA ASP A 30 0.24 19.58 -9.59
C ASP A 30 -0.84 18.64 -9.00
N CYS A 31 -1.63 17.96 -9.85
CA CYS A 31 -2.67 17.01 -9.42
C CYS A 31 -3.77 17.65 -8.54
N SER A 32 -4.13 18.90 -8.83
CA SER A 32 -5.15 19.65 -8.05
C SER A 32 -6.58 19.34 -8.50
N ASP A 33 -6.77 19.10 -9.79
CA ASP A 33 -8.07 18.93 -10.44
C ASP A 33 -8.51 17.46 -10.54
N ALA A 34 -7.57 16.55 -10.79
CA ALA A 34 -7.80 15.11 -10.80
C ALA A 34 -6.65 14.37 -10.13
N TYR A 35 -6.96 13.49 -9.18
CA TYR A 35 -5.98 12.75 -8.43
C TYR A 35 -6.56 11.50 -7.75
N ILE A 36 -5.66 10.58 -7.40
CA ILE A 36 -5.85 9.58 -6.37
C ILE A 36 -4.91 9.89 -5.20
N GLU A 37 -5.48 9.93 -4.01
CA GLU A 37 -4.78 10.17 -2.76
C GLU A 37 -4.96 8.97 -1.84
N ILE A 38 -3.85 8.52 -1.24
CA ILE A 38 -3.81 7.41 -0.30
C ILE A 38 -3.19 7.91 0.98
N ARG A 39 -3.88 7.68 2.10
CA ARG A 39 -3.50 8.20 3.40
C ARG A 39 -3.66 7.18 4.51
N ASP A 40 -2.65 7.11 5.38
CA ASP A 40 -2.74 6.42 6.66
C ASP A 40 -3.66 7.20 7.62
N VAL A 41 -4.82 6.64 7.95
CA VAL A 41 -5.83 7.26 8.83
C VAL A 41 -6.10 6.48 10.11
N GLY A 42 -5.55 5.27 10.23
CA GLY A 42 -5.74 4.43 11.40
C GLY A 42 -5.14 5.02 12.69
N LEU A 43 -5.67 4.57 13.82
CA LEU A 43 -5.08 4.85 15.13
C LEU A 43 -3.74 4.14 15.25
N ILE A 44 -2.70 4.91 15.58
CA ILE A 44 -1.33 4.38 15.76
C ILE A 44 -1.30 3.34 16.89
N SER A 45 -1.98 3.64 18.01
CA SER A 45 -2.04 2.77 19.18
C SER A 45 -2.71 1.41 18.96
N LYS A 46 -3.50 1.26 17.89
CA LYS A 46 -4.15 -0.01 17.56
C LYS A 46 -3.25 -0.91 16.70
N CYS A 47 -2.26 -0.34 16.04
CA CYS A 47 -1.38 -1.05 15.11
C CYS A 47 -0.22 -1.69 15.87
N GLN A 48 -0.28 -3.01 16.08
CA GLN A 48 0.70 -3.76 16.88
C GLN A 48 1.83 -4.40 16.05
N HIS A 49 1.83 -4.19 14.73
CA HIS A 49 2.81 -4.77 13.82
C HIS A 49 4.11 -3.92 13.75
N PRO A 50 5.31 -4.51 13.58
CA PRO A 50 6.56 -3.75 13.54
C PRO A 50 6.71 -2.77 12.38
N ALA A 51 5.88 -2.90 11.33
CA ALA A 51 5.82 -1.96 10.22
C ALA A 51 4.88 -0.76 10.49
N CYS A 52 4.17 -0.74 11.62
CA CYS A 52 3.32 0.38 11.99
C CYS A 52 4.15 1.62 12.36
N ALA A 53 3.54 2.78 12.15
CA ALA A 53 4.00 4.04 12.70
C ALA A 53 4.05 3.94 14.22
N ARG A 54 5.04 4.59 14.82
CA ARG A 54 5.17 4.86 16.25
C ARG A 54 4.76 6.29 16.58
N GLU A 55 4.90 7.19 15.62
CA GLU A 55 4.60 8.61 15.73
C GLU A 55 3.70 9.10 14.59
N ASN A 56 2.98 10.20 14.81
CA ASN A 56 2.15 10.82 13.78
C ASN A 56 2.95 11.30 12.57
N SER A 57 4.22 11.66 12.76
CA SER A 57 5.17 12.05 11.71
C SER A 57 5.42 10.94 10.69
N GLN A 58 5.18 9.67 11.07
CA GLN A 58 5.39 8.50 10.23
C GLN A 58 4.15 8.10 9.44
N ARG A 59 3.02 8.81 9.58
CA ARG A 59 1.86 8.57 8.72
C ARG A 59 2.19 8.98 7.30
N LYS A 60 1.92 8.10 6.35
CA LYS A 60 2.15 8.39 4.93
C LYS A 60 0.90 8.95 4.29
N THR A 61 1.11 9.93 3.43
CA THR A 61 0.12 10.45 2.50
C THR A 61 0.81 10.54 1.15
N PHE A 62 0.17 10.04 0.12
CA PHE A 62 0.69 10.06 -1.24
C PHE A 62 -0.44 10.46 -2.20
N ARG A 63 -0.13 11.36 -3.13
CA ARG A 63 -1.06 11.84 -4.15
C ARG A 63 -0.40 11.75 -5.51
N ILE A 64 -1.14 11.21 -6.49
CA ILE A 64 -0.70 11.12 -7.89
C ILE A 64 -1.85 11.39 -8.85
N CYS A 65 -1.48 11.74 -10.07
CA CYS A 65 -2.37 11.98 -11.20
C CYS A 65 -1.68 11.58 -12.51
N GLY A 66 -2.39 11.72 -13.64
CA GLY A 66 -1.89 11.36 -14.96
C GLY A 66 -1.85 9.85 -15.19
N ASN A 67 -0.84 9.42 -15.96
CA ASN A 67 -0.62 8.05 -16.39
C ASN A 67 0.61 7.42 -15.72
N THR A 68 0.83 7.70 -14.44
CA THR A 68 2.03 7.25 -13.71
C THR A 68 1.85 5.84 -13.13
N PRO A 69 2.86 4.96 -13.21
CA PRO A 69 2.85 3.68 -12.51
C PRO A 69 2.85 3.92 -11.00
N PHE A 70 2.10 3.10 -10.27
CA PHE A 70 1.92 3.27 -8.84
C PHE A 70 2.97 2.44 -8.07
N PRO A 71 3.83 3.09 -7.25
CA PRO A 71 4.79 2.36 -6.44
C PRO A 71 4.04 1.60 -5.33
N PRO A 72 4.56 0.44 -4.90
CA PRO A 72 3.92 -0.32 -3.84
C PRO A 72 3.86 0.48 -2.54
N TYR A 73 2.67 0.51 -1.94
CA TYR A 73 2.39 1.28 -0.72
C TYR A 73 2.12 0.32 0.44
N ILE A 74 2.98 0.32 1.45
CA ILE A 74 2.76 -0.44 2.70
C ILE A 74 2.14 0.51 3.72
N SER A 75 0.99 0.21 4.32
CA SER A 75 0.37 1.10 5.30
C SER A 75 1.13 1.10 6.64
N ASN A 76 1.31 2.28 7.22
CA ASN A 76 1.88 2.40 8.57
C ASN A 76 0.80 2.39 9.66
N THR A 77 -0.47 2.24 9.29
CA THR A 77 -1.58 2.14 10.24
C THR A 77 -2.53 1.01 9.83
N MET A 78 -3.43 0.64 10.75
CA MET A 78 -4.48 -0.35 10.50
C MET A 78 -5.62 0.16 9.63
N ALA A 79 -5.60 1.42 9.17
CA ALA A 79 -6.62 1.87 8.26
C ALA A 79 -6.05 2.83 7.23
N VAL A 80 -6.37 2.58 5.97
CA VAL A 80 -6.00 3.42 4.84
C VAL A 80 -7.27 4.02 4.25
N GLN A 81 -7.20 5.31 3.97
CA GLN A 81 -8.22 6.02 3.20
C GLN A 81 -7.69 6.26 1.80
N ILE A 82 -8.49 5.89 0.82
CA ILE A 82 -8.25 6.15 -0.60
C ILE A 82 -9.31 7.14 -1.04
N THR A 83 -8.88 8.30 -1.50
CA THR A 83 -9.75 9.37 -1.99
C THR A 83 -9.40 9.67 -3.44
N THR A 84 -10.40 9.61 -4.31
CA THR A 84 -10.23 9.94 -5.73
C THR A 84 -11.06 11.17 -6.07
N SER A 85 -10.48 12.11 -6.78
CA SER A 85 -11.16 13.24 -7.39
C SER A 85 -10.88 13.23 -8.89
N ALA A 86 -11.91 13.43 -9.70
CA ALA A 86 -11.73 13.66 -11.12
C ALA A 86 -12.86 14.52 -11.70
N ILE A 87 -12.52 15.26 -12.73
CA ILE A 87 -13.50 15.86 -13.65
C ILE A 87 -13.81 14.78 -14.68
N ILE A 88 -15.04 14.27 -14.65
CA ILE A 88 -15.48 13.24 -15.58
C ILE A 88 -16.14 13.95 -16.76
N SER A 89 -15.67 13.64 -17.96
CA SER A 89 -16.32 14.01 -19.22
C SER A 89 -17.04 12.78 -19.80
N ASP A 90 -17.93 12.97 -20.77
CA ASP A 90 -18.64 11.86 -21.41
C ASP A 90 -17.71 10.95 -22.25
N THR A 91 -16.55 11.46 -22.67
CA THR A 91 -15.58 10.76 -23.52
C THR A 91 -14.36 10.25 -22.77
N ASP A 92 -13.99 10.89 -21.66
CA ASP A 92 -12.80 10.56 -20.88
C ASP A 92 -13.07 10.62 -19.37
N GLY A 93 -12.63 9.57 -18.67
CA GLY A 93 -12.95 9.35 -17.28
C GLY A 93 -11.81 8.67 -16.54
N ALA A 94 -11.63 9.04 -15.28
CA ALA A 94 -10.58 8.48 -14.45
C ALA A 94 -10.77 6.98 -14.18
N ARG A 95 -9.68 6.22 -14.31
CA ARG A 95 -9.66 4.76 -14.15
C ARG A 95 -8.44 4.35 -13.33
N PHE A 96 -8.64 3.41 -12.41
CA PHE A 96 -7.56 2.80 -11.66
C PHE A 96 -7.94 1.37 -11.28
N THR A 97 -6.95 0.48 -11.27
CA THR A 97 -7.07 -0.89 -10.77
C THR A 97 -5.92 -1.12 -9.82
N MET A 98 -6.23 -1.61 -8.62
CA MET A 98 -5.24 -1.82 -7.58
C MET A 98 -5.60 -3.09 -6.81
N SER A 99 -4.59 -3.91 -6.53
CA SER A 99 -4.70 -5.06 -5.66
C SER A 99 -4.14 -4.71 -4.29
N TYR A 100 -4.69 -5.33 -3.24
CA TYR A 100 -4.17 -5.19 -1.90
C TYR A 100 -3.97 -6.56 -1.27
N HIS A 101 -2.93 -6.65 -0.45
CA HIS A 101 -2.66 -7.82 0.37
C HIS A 101 -2.63 -7.40 1.83
N LEU A 102 -3.29 -8.18 2.67
CA LEU A 102 -3.21 -8.01 4.12
C LEU A 102 -1.82 -8.43 4.59
N LEU A 103 -1.18 -7.60 5.43
CA LEU A 103 0.13 -7.96 5.99
C LEU A 103 0.04 -9.05 7.07
N ASP A 104 -1.16 -9.29 7.59
CA ASP A 104 -1.45 -10.37 8.54
C ASP A 104 -1.65 -11.73 7.84
N GLY A 105 -1.72 -11.72 6.50
CA GLY A 105 -1.70 -12.93 5.70
C GLY A 105 -0.35 -13.66 5.86
N CYS A 106 -0.40 -14.98 6.02
CA CYS A 106 0.82 -15.72 6.24
C CYS A 106 1.67 -15.88 4.97
N ASN A 107 1.01 -16.21 3.86
CA ASN A 107 1.68 -16.44 2.58
C ASN A 107 1.91 -15.09 1.89
N ARG A 108 3.17 -14.79 1.59
CA ARG A 108 3.52 -13.51 0.97
C ARG A 108 4.80 -13.60 0.13
N THR A 109 4.88 -12.74 -0.88
CA THR A 109 6.08 -12.53 -1.68
C THR A 109 6.58 -11.10 -1.47
N ILE A 110 7.82 -10.96 -1.03
CA ILE A 110 8.50 -9.68 -0.81
C ILE A 110 9.50 -9.48 -1.93
N ILE A 111 9.20 -8.56 -2.84
CA ILE A 111 10.09 -8.14 -3.90
C ILE A 111 10.89 -6.94 -3.39
N THR A 112 12.21 -7.07 -3.25
CA THR A 112 13.04 -6.01 -2.65
C THR A 112 13.37 -4.86 -3.61
N GLN A 113 13.10 -5.00 -4.91
CA GLN A 113 13.14 -3.89 -5.87
C GLN A 113 12.14 -2.78 -5.50
N ASP A 114 10.96 -3.22 -5.08
CA ASP A 114 9.82 -2.39 -4.69
C ASP A 114 9.97 -1.84 -3.27
N VAL A 115 10.49 -2.68 -2.37
CA VAL A 115 10.61 -2.41 -0.95
C VAL A 115 12.02 -2.80 -0.51
N PRO A 116 13.01 -1.89 -0.58
CA PRO A 116 14.42 -2.23 -0.38
C PRO A 116 14.76 -2.63 1.06
N SER A 117 13.90 -2.28 2.02
CA SER A 117 14.06 -2.66 3.42
C SER A 117 12.69 -2.72 4.11
N GLY A 118 12.55 -3.59 5.10
CA GLY A 118 11.30 -3.70 5.85
C GLY A 118 11.41 -4.70 7.00
N ARG A 119 10.28 -4.86 7.71
CA ARG A 119 10.11 -5.88 8.75
C ARG A 119 8.89 -6.70 8.39
N PHE A 120 9.01 -8.01 8.51
CA PHE A 120 7.90 -8.94 8.40
C PHE A 120 7.87 -9.81 9.65
N THR A 121 6.68 -10.27 10.03
CA THR A 121 6.46 -11.10 11.22
C THR A 121 5.61 -12.30 10.86
N SER A 122 5.55 -13.27 11.78
CA SER A 122 4.51 -14.29 11.76
C SER A 122 3.12 -13.66 11.77
N PRO A 123 2.09 -14.38 11.29
CA PRO A 123 0.70 -13.98 11.48
C PRO A 123 0.41 -13.72 12.95
N ASN A 124 -0.53 -12.83 13.21
CA ASN A 124 -1.02 -12.48 14.54
C ASN A 124 0.01 -11.81 15.47
N PHE A 125 1.27 -11.63 15.05
CA PHE A 125 2.29 -11.00 15.89
C PHE A 125 1.80 -9.66 16.46
N PRO A 126 1.93 -9.40 17.78
CA PRO A 126 2.77 -10.13 18.75
C PRO A 126 2.13 -11.37 19.38
N ASN A 127 0.88 -11.70 19.04
CA ASN A 127 0.20 -12.88 19.54
C ASN A 127 0.74 -14.16 18.86
N PRO A 128 0.48 -15.34 19.45
CA PRO A 128 0.83 -16.61 18.85
C PRO A 128 0.18 -16.78 17.47
N TYR A 129 0.92 -17.39 16.55
CA TYR A 129 0.39 -17.83 15.27
C TYR A 129 -0.56 -19.02 15.48
N ASP A 130 -1.51 -19.20 14.56
CA ASP A 130 -2.52 -20.26 14.66
C ASP A 130 -1.89 -21.65 14.60
N HIS A 131 -2.44 -22.58 15.37
CA HIS A 131 -2.02 -23.98 15.35
C HIS A 131 -2.31 -24.61 13.98
N ASN A 132 -1.40 -25.50 13.53
CA ASN A 132 -1.45 -26.15 12.21
C ASN A 132 -1.41 -25.18 11.01
N SER A 133 -0.94 -23.94 11.19
CA SER A 133 -0.70 -23.02 10.08
C SER A 133 0.56 -23.40 9.30
N THR A 134 0.45 -23.39 7.97
CA THR A 134 1.60 -23.54 7.06
C THR A 134 1.80 -22.25 6.29
N CYS A 135 3.01 -21.72 6.38
CA CYS A 135 3.31 -20.32 6.12
C CYS A 135 4.55 -20.18 5.26
N THR A 136 4.39 -19.63 4.05
CA THR A 136 5.49 -19.44 3.10
C THR A 136 5.71 -17.96 2.82
N THR A 137 6.87 -17.44 3.22
CA THR A 137 7.33 -16.10 2.83
C THR A 137 8.46 -16.23 1.81
N LYS A 138 8.21 -15.79 0.58
CA LYS A 138 9.23 -15.73 -0.47
C LYS A 138 9.85 -14.35 -0.51
N VAL A 139 11.18 -14.25 -0.44
CA VAL A 139 11.91 -12.98 -0.54
C VAL A 139 12.77 -13.00 -1.80
N GLU A 140 12.53 -12.04 -2.69
CA GLU A 140 13.18 -11.95 -4.00
C GLU A 140 14.05 -10.69 -4.08
N ALA A 141 15.29 -10.87 -4.54
CA ALA A 141 16.22 -9.78 -4.78
C ALA A 141 16.53 -9.61 -6.27
N PRO A 142 16.74 -8.36 -6.72
CA PRO A 142 17.27 -8.11 -8.06
C PRO A 142 18.59 -8.85 -8.29
N ALA A 143 18.91 -9.09 -9.57
CA ALA A 143 20.20 -9.67 -9.95
C ALA A 143 21.37 -8.89 -9.31
N HIS A 144 22.37 -9.62 -8.84
CA HIS A 144 23.58 -9.08 -8.18
C HIS A 144 23.33 -8.32 -6.86
N LYS A 145 22.15 -8.42 -6.25
CA LYS A 145 21.89 -7.96 -4.88
C LYS A 145 21.93 -9.13 -3.90
N ARG A 146 22.17 -8.83 -2.62
CA ARG A 146 22.16 -9.79 -1.51
C ARG A 146 21.07 -9.40 -0.52
N ILE A 147 20.44 -10.42 0.06
CA ILE A 147 19.42 -10.24 1.11
C ILE A 147 20.10 -10.43 2.47
N LEU A 148 19.94 -9.47 3.37
CA LEU A 148 20.32 -9.58 4.78
C LEU A 148 19.06 -9.75 5.62
N ILE A 149 18.97 -10.85 6.36
CA ILE A 149 17.87 -11.13 7.29
C ILE A 149 18.42 -11.14 8.71
N VAL A 150 17.77 -10.40 9.60
CA VAL A 150 18.13 -10.32 11.02
C VAL A 150 16.89 -10.64 11.85
N PHE A 151 17.01 -11.62 12.74
CA PHE A 151 15.98 -11.95 13.72
C PHE A 151 16.21 -11.15 15.00
N ARG A 152 15.12 -10.69 15.61
CA ARG A 152 15.13 -9.95 16.87
C ARG A 152 14.15 -10.56 17.84
#